data_AF-A0A3D1K6Z9-F1
#
_entry.id   AF-A0A3D1K6Z9-F1
#
_cell.length_a   1.000
_cell.length_b   1.000
_cell.length_c   1.000
_cell.angle_alpha   90.00
_cell.angle_beta   90.00
_cell.angle_gamma   90.00
#
_symmetry.space_group_name_H-M   'P 1'
#
loop_
_entity.id
_entity.type
_entity.pdbx_description
1 polymer ?
#
loop_
_entity_poly.entity_id
_entity_poly.type
_entity_poly.pdbx_seq_one_letter_code
_entity_poly.pdbx_strand_id
1 'polypeptide(L)'
;MATELETWEESLRNIFYELDHILEDRYGSTFPLNPVRAGHGATNNPEDSGLFDVGAAFSAGFGSRHGEGYVIETRWATLKPVPEETRKEAESIVEAYLNRRLPEVFPGKNLQVVRDGTLLKIIGDLSLK
;
A
#
# COMPACT_ATOMS: atom_id res chain seq x y z
N MET A 1 -26.71 0.28 -4.15
CA MET A 1 -26.01 0.67 -2.91
C MET A 1 -24.74 -0.14 -2.86
N ALA A 2 -23.59 0.48 -2.59
CA ALA A 2 -22.35 -0.26 -2.40
C ALA A 2 -22.49 -1.15 -1.14
N THR A 3 -21.96 -2.35 -1.22
CA THR A 3 -21.82 -3.29 -0.10
C THR A 3 -20.78 -2.78 0.90
N GLU A 4 -20.80 -3.34 2.10
CA GLU A 4 -19.79 -3.05 3.13
C GLU A 4 -18.39 -3.41 2.66
N LEU A 5 -18.26 -4.50 1.89
CA LEU A 5 -17.00 -4.89 1.25
C LEU A 5 -16.53 -3.83 0.25
N GLU A 6 -17.40 -3.39 -0.66
CA GLU A 6 -17.04 -2.37 -1.66
C GLU A 6 -16.61 -1.06 -0.99
N THR A 7 -17.29 -0.66 0.08
CA THR A 7 -16.94 0.55 0.85
C THR A 7 -15.59 0.40 1.54
N TRP A 8 -15.32 -0.78 2.11
CA TRP A 8 -14.04 -1.12 2.73
C TRP A 8 -12.90 -1.09 1.71
N GLU A 9 -13.08 -1.74 0.57
CA GLU A 9 -12.08 -1.79 -0.50
C GLU A 9 -11.82 -0.40 -1.10
N GLU A 10 -12.86 0.41 -1.29
CA GLU A 10 -12.71 1.79 -1.75
C GLU A 10 -11.96 2.66 -0.74
N SER A 11 -12.24 2.49 0.55
CA SER A 11 -11.54 3.20 1.64
C SER A 11 -10.05 2.85 1.68
N LEU A 12 -9.70 1.55 1.59
CA LEU A 12 -8.31 1.12 1.50
C LEU A 12 -7.63 1.63 0.22
N ARG A 13 -8.30 1.54 -0.93
CA ARG A 13 -7.78 2.03 -2.21
C ARG A 13 -7.42 3.51 -2.14
N ASN A 14 -8.28 4.33 -1.54
CA ASN A 14 -8.01 5.76 -1.38
C ASN A 14 -6.76 6.02 -0.52
N ILE A 15 -6.59 5.29 0.59
CA ILE A 15 -5.37 5.39 1.42
C ILE A 15 -4.12 5.01 0.61
N PHE A 16 -4.20 3.98 -0.23
CA PHE A 16 -3.08 3.56 -1.06
C PHE A 16 -2.75 4.57 -2.17
N TYR A 17 -3.76 5.22 -2.76
CA TYR A 17 -3.50 6.33 -3.69
C TYR A 17 -2.81 7.50 -3.01
N GLU A 18 -3.19 7.85 -1.78
CA GLU A 18 -2.46 8.87 -1.00
C GLU A 18 -0.99 8.46 -0.79
N LEU A 19 -0.72 7.18 -0.56
CA LEU A 19 0.65 6.64 -0.43
C LEU A 19 1.44 6.69 -1.73
N ASP A 20 0.84 6.33 -2.86
CA ASP A 20 1.47 6.45 -4.17
C ASP A 20 1.95 7.87 -4.38
N HIS A 21 1.09 8.88 -4.17
CA HIS A 21 1.47 10.28 -4.26
C HIS A 21 2.66 10.66 -3.36
N ILE A 22 2.67 10.20 -2.10
CA ILE A 22 3.78 10.46 -1.17
C ILE A 22 5.10 9.86 -1.67
N LEU A 23 5.06 8.66 -2.24
CA LEU A 23 6.24 7.98 -2.76
C LEU A 23 6.71 8.57 -4.10
N GLU A 24 5.78 8.95 -4.98
CA GLU A 24 6.06 9.68 -6.22
C GLU A 24 6.79 10.99 -5.95
N ASP A 25 6.27 11.80 -5.02
CA ASP A 25 6.88 13.09 -4.66
C ASP A 25 8.31 12.90 -4.14
N ARG A 26 8.56 11.80 -3.43
CA ARG A 26 9.86 11.51 -2.83
C ARG A 26 10.87 10.93 -3.83
N TYR A 27 10.45 10.03 -4.72
CA TYR A 27 11.37 9.23 -5.53
C TYR A 27 11.18 9.38 -7.05
N GLY A 28 10.09 9.98 -7.52
CA GLY A 28 9.74 10.09 -8.94
C GLY A 28 10.77 10.83 -9.80
N SER A 29 11.57 11.72 -9.20
CA SER A 29 12.69 12.38 -9.89
C SER A 29 14.02 11.61 -9.81
N THR A 30 14.11 10.60 -8.94
CA THR A 30 15.36 9.86 -8.66
C THR A 30 15.49 8.59 -9.49
N PHE A 31 14.36 7.97 -9.83
CA PHE A 31 14.31 6.74 -10.61
C PHE A 31 13.56 6.99 -11.92
N PRO A 32 14.09 6.48 -13.05
CA PRO A 32 13.37 6.58 -14.30
C PRO A 32 12.16 5.66 -14.25
N LEU A 33 11.03 6.18 -14.73
CA LEU A 33 9.83 5.38 -14.94
C LEU A 33 10.09 4.30 -16.00
N ASN A 34 9.45 3.14 -15.85
CA ASN A 34 9.47 2.11 -16.89
C ASN A 34 8.92 2.68 -18.22
N PRO A 35 9.62 2.51 -19.37
CA PRO A 35 9.20 3.09 -20.64
C PRO A 35 7.78 2.75 -21.11
N VAL A 36 7.22 1.63 -20.68
CA VAL A 36 5.86 1.21 -21.05
C VAL A 36 4.77 1.73 -20.10
N ARG A 37 5.15 2.45 -19.04
CA ARG A 37 4.22 2.98 -18.05
C ARG A 37 3.96 4.46 -18.29
N ALA A 38 2.72 4.89 -18.10
CA ALA A 38 2.36 6.28 -18.27
C ALA A 38 2.87 7.11 -17.07
N GLY A 39 3.17 8.39 -17.29
CA GLY A 39 3.52 9.32 -16.21
C GLY A 39 2.43 9.39 -15.15
N HIS A 40 2.78 9.75 -13.92
CA HIS A 40 1.83 9.78 -12.80
C HIS A 40 0.54 10.54 -13.13
N GLY A 41 -0.62 9.92 -12.90
CA GLY A 41 -1.94 10.51 -13.19
C GLY A 41 -2.30 10.61 -14.68
N ALA A 42 -1.52 10.03 -15.59
CA ALA A 42 -1.80 10.05 -17.03
C ALA A 42 -2.81 8.98 -17.49
N THR A 43 -3.22 8.06 -16.60
CA THR A 43 -4.26 7.06 -16.85
C THR A 43 -5.42 7.23 -15.86
N ASN A 44 -6.60 6.74 -16.25
CA ASN A 44 -7.75 6.67 -15.34
C ASN A 44 -7.61 5.59 -14.27
N ASN A 45 -6.69 4.64 -14.47
CA ASN A 45 -6.31 3.64 -13.47
C ASN A 45 -4.92 3.99 -12.91
N PRO A 46 -4.81 4.46 -11.66
CA PRO A 46 -3.54 4.87 -11.05
C PRO A 46 -2.50 3.75 -11.05
N GLU A 47 -2.91 2.48 -10.90
CA GLU A 47 -2.03 1.30 -10.95
C GLU A 47 -1.27 1.18 -12.29
N ASP A 48 -1.79 1.79 -13.37
CA ASP A 48 -1.20 1.83 -14.71
C ASP A 48 -0.31 3.06 -14.97
N SER A 49 -0.14 3.94 -13.98
CA SER A 49 0.67 5.16 -14.06
C SER A 49 1.63 5.32 -12.89
N GLY A 50 2.61 6.22 -13.02
CA GLY A 50 3.55 6.54 -11.93
C GLY A 50 4.65 5.50 -11.72
N LEU A 51 5.67 5.86 -10.93
CA LEU A 51 6.73 4.98 -10.46
C LEU A 51 6.25 3.97 -9.40
N PHE A 52 5.17 4.24 -8.68
CA PHE A 52 4.68 3.42 -7.58
C PHE A 52 3.29 2.85 -7.83
N ASP A 53 3.06 1.73 -7.16
CA ASP A 53 1.77 1.09 -7.01
C ASP A 53 1.81 0.36 -5.66
N VAL A 54 1.17 0.98 -4.67
CA VAL A 54 0.99 0.43 -3.33
C VAL A 54 -0.39 -0.20 -3.27
N GLY A 55 -0.46 -1.42 -2.75
CA GLY A 55 -1.71 -2.12 -2.57
C GLY A 55 -1.65 -3.09 -1.41
N ALA A 56 -2.72 -3.86 -1.24
CA ALA A 56 -2.70 -4.97 -0.32
C ALA A 56 -3.59 -6.13 -0.77
N ALA A 57 -3.13 -7.35 -0.47
CA ALA A 57 -3.84 -8.59 -0.76
C ALA A 57 -4.27 -9.27 0.54
N PHE A 58 -5.54 -9.68 0.63
CA PHE A 58 -6.00 -10.45 1.78
C PHE A 58 -5.30 -11.81 1.84
N SER A 59 -4.86 -12.19 3.04
CA SER A 59 -4.26 -13.48 3.34
C SER A 59 -4.97 -14.11 4.53
N ALA A 60 -5.33 -15.38 4.41
CA ALA A 60 -5.84 -16.19 5.51
C ALA A 60 -4.78 -16.48 6.60
N GLY A 61 -3.52 -16.09 6.38
CA GLY A 61 -2.50 -16.11 7.43
C GLY A 61 -1.84 -17.45 7.70
N PHE A 62 -1.95 -18.45 6.83
CA PHE A 62 -1.19 -19.69 6.98
C PHE A 62 0.33 -19.41 6.97
N GLY A 63 1.01 -19.73 8.08
CA GLY A 63 2.44 -19.43 8.28
C GLY A 63 2.76 -18.02 8.78
N SER A 64 1.75 -17.16 8.98
CA SER A 64 1.84 -15.84 9.59
C SER A 64 2.05 -15.95 11.09
N ARG A 65 2.87 -15.06 11.69
CA ARG A 65 2.93 -14.93 13.16
C ARG A 65 1.70 -14.23 13.75
N HIS A 66 0.94 -13.55 12.89
CA HIS A 66 -0.17 -12.67 13.28
C HIS A 66 -1.54 -13.16 12.77
N GLY A 67 -1.59 -14.32 12.10
CA GLY A 67 -2.80 -14.83 11.48
C GLY A 67 -3.19 -14.05 10.22
N GLU A 68 -4.50 -13.96 10.00
CA GLU A 68 -5.14 -13.30 8.85
C GLU A 68 -4.87 -11.79 8.80
N GLY A 69 -4.89 -11.24 7.60
CA GLY A 69 -4.56 -9.83 7.38
C GLY A 69 -4.36 -9.48 5.93
N TYR A 70 -4.21 -8.19 5.66
CA TYR A 70 -3.86 -7.70 4.33
C TYR A 70 -2.35 -7.55 4.24
N VAL A 71 -1.70 -8.34 3.39
CA VAL A 71 -0.28 -8.19 3.08
C VAL A 71 -0.11 -6.98 2.19
N ILE A 72 0.72 -6.04 2.60
CA ILE A 72 0.98 -4.81 1.86
C ILE A 72 2.06 -5.09 0.81
N GLU A 73 1.79 -4.67 -0.42
CA GLU A 73 2.72 -4.75 -1.54
C GLU A 73 3.09 -3.34 -1.99
N THR A 74 4.38 -3.09 -2.20
CA THR A 74 4.89 -1.81 -2.72
C THR A 74 5.71 -2.07 -3.96
N ARG A 75 5.10 -1.85 -5.12
CA ARG A 75 5.72 -2.08 -6.42
C ARG A 75 6.46 -0.84 -6.90
N TRP A 76 7.70 -1.06 -7.35
CA TRP A 76 8.50 -0.05 -8.04
C TRP A 76 8.44 -0.31 -9.55
N ALA A 77 7.83 0.58 -10.30
CA ALA A 77 7.71 0.49 -11.74
C ALA A 77 8.92 1.11 -12.46
N THR A 78 10.11 0.62 -12.14
CA THR A 78 11.36 1.01 -12.79
C THR A 78 12.18 -0.22 -13.17
N LEU A 79 12.95 -0.12 -14.25
CA LEU A 79 13.94 -1.14 -14.63
C LEU A 79 15.29 -0.93 -13.91
N LYS A 80 15.49 0.24 -13.29
CA LYS A 80 16.70 0.53 -12.54
C LYS A 80 16.69 -0.27 -11.23
N PRO A 81 17.79 -0.96 -10.87
CA PRO A 81 17.90 -1.60 -9.56
C PRO A 81 17.69 -0.57 -8.45
N VAL A 82 16.73 -0.83 -7.57
CA VAL A 82 16.47 -0.01 -6.38
C VAL A 82 17.25 -0.59 -5.20
N PRO A 83 18.18 0.16 -4.58
CA PRO A 83 18.94 -0.30 -3.43
C PRO A 83 18.05 -0.77 -2.29
N GLU A 84 18.50 -1.78 -1.54
CA GLU A 84 17.73 -2.35 -0.42
C GLU A 84 17.42 -1.31 0.66
N GLU A 85 18.36 -0.41 0.96
CA GLU A 85 18.15 0.68 1.92
C GLU A 85 17.01 1.61 1.49
N THR A 86 16.93 1.95 0.19
CA THR A 86 15.84 2.76 -0.36
C THR A 86 14.51 2.04 -0.29
N ARG A 87 14.48 0.72 -0.51
CA ARG A 87 13.24 -0.09 -0.34
C ARG A 87 12.77 -0.08 1.11
N LYS A 88 13.68 -0.31 2.06
CA LYS A 88 13.38 -0.27 3.51
C LYS A 88 12.92 1.11 3.97
N GLU A 89 13.48 2.17 3.39
CA GLU A 89 13.02 3.54 3.64
C GLU A 89 11.58 3.72 3.16
N ALA A 90 11.27 3.33 1.93
CA ALA A 90 9.90 3.38 1.39
C ALA A 90 8.91 2.56 2.22
N GLU A 91 9.27 1.33 2.61
CA GLU A 91 8.47 0.50 3.52
C GLU A 91 8.23 1.19 4.88
N SER A 92 9.23 1.88 5.43
CA SER A 92 9.10 2.60 6.69
C SER A 92 8.15 3.79 6.57
N ILE A 93 8.14 4.47 5.42
CA ILE A 93 7.17 5.54 5.11
C ILE A 93 5.76 4.96 5.06
N VAL A 94 5.58 3.85 4.33
CA VAL A 94 4.29 3.14 4.20
C VAL A 94 3.78 2.71 5.57
N GLU A 95 4.61 2.03 6.36
CA GLU A 95 4.29 1.58 7.72
C GLU A 95 3.88 2.74 8.63
N ALA A 96 4.66 3.83 8.64
CA ALA A 96 4.38 4.99 9.48
C ALA A 96 3.12 5.75 9.05
N TYR A 97 2.86 5.85 7.75
CA TYR A 97 1.68 6.53 7.22
C TYR A 97 0.41 5.71 7.51
N LEU A 98 0.41 4.41 7.20
CA LEU A 98 -0.74 3.55 7.43
C LEU A 98 -1.11 3.44 8.91
N ASN A 99 -0.13 3.33 9.81
CA ASN A 99 -0.41 3.31 11.26
C ASN A 99 -1.10 4.59 11.77
N ARG A 100 -0.92 5.73 11.08
CA ARG A 100 -1.66 6.97 11.39
C ARG A 100 -3.02 7.03 10.68
N ARG A 101 -3.06 6.62 9.41
CA ARG A 101 -4.23 6.83 8.55
C ARG A 101 -5.34 5.80 8.75
N LEU A 102 -5.00 4.55 9.02
CA LEU A 102 -5.97 3.47 9.20
C LEU A 102 -6.98 3.75 10.34
N PRO A 103 -6.59 4.25 11.53
CA PRO A 103 -7.54 4.59 12.59
C PRO A 103 -8.48 5.74 12.25
N GLU A 104 -8.06 6.66 11.38
CA GLU A 104 -8.89 7.80 10.94
C GLU A 104 -9.97 7.36 9.95
N VAL A 105 -9.61 6.46 9.03
CA VAL A 105 -10.52 5.97 7.98
C VAL A 105 -11.41 4.83 8.48
N PHE A 106 -10.90 3.99 9.39
CA PHE A 106 -11.62 2.86 9.98
C PHE A 106 -11.77 3.01 11.50
N PRO A 107 -12.55 4.00 11.96
CA PRO A 107 -12.73 4.23 13.39
C PRO A 107 -13.34 3.01 14.06
N GLY A 108 -12.71 2.55 15.15
CA GLY A 108 -13.18 1.41 15.94
C GLY A 108 -12.73 0.01 15.47
N LYS A 109 -12.16 -0.12 14.26
CA LYS A 109 -11.66 -1.41 13.72
C LYS A 109 -10.27 -1.81 14.25
N ASN A 110 -9.67 -1.01 15.14
CA ASN A 110 -8.37 -1.26 15.79
C ASN A 110 -7.30 -1.85 14.84
N LEU A 111 -7.21 -1.28 13.64
CA LEU A 111 -6.28 -1.72 12.61
C LEU A 111 -4.87 -1.20 12.90
N GLN A 112 -3.86 -2.03 12.65
CA GLN A 112 -2.46 -1.67 12.78
C GLN A 112 -1.62 -2.35 11.71
N VAL A 113 -0.49 -1.74 11.36
CA VAL A 113 0.49 -2.33 10.46
C VAL A 113 1.63 -2.94 11.26
N VAL A 114 1.93 -4.20 10.98
CA VAL A 114 3.01 -4.97 11.61
C VAL A 114 3.97 -5.57 10.58
N ARG A 115 5.20 -5.87 11.00
CA ARG A 115 6.16 -6.65 10.23
C ARG A 115 5.97 -8.14 10.46
N ASP A 116 5.50 -8.85 9.43
CA ASP A 116 5.35 -10.31 9.42
C ASP A 116 6.41 -10.93 8.51
N GLY A 117 7.55 -11.31 9.11
CA GLY A 117 8.73 -11.70 8.36
C GLY A 117 9.36 -10.50 7.65
N THR A 118 9.53 -10.61 6.33
CA THR A 118 10.06 -9.53 5.48
C THR A 118 8.96 -8.63 4.90
N LEU A 119 7.69 -8.90 5.21
CA LEU A 119 6.54 -8.21 4.63
C LEU A 119 5.87 -7.32 5.69
N LEU A 120 5.20 -6.27 5.22
CA LEU A 120 4.26 -5.50 6.02
C LEU A 120 2.87 -6.13 5.91
N LYS A 121 2.12 -6.11 7.02
CA LYS A 121 0.77 -6.66 7.08
C LYS A 121 -0.14 -5.79 7.94
N ILE A 122 -1.34 -5.51 7.43
CA ILE A 122 -2.44 -4.92 8.20
C ILE A 122 -3.16 -6.03 8.95
N ILE A 123 -3.28 -5.89 10.27
CA ILE A 123 -3.98 -6.82 11.16
C ILE A 123 -4.95 -6.03 12.07
N GLY A 124 -5.89 -6.71 12.72
CA GLY A 124 -6.86 -6.10 13.64
C GLY A 124 -8.27 -6.63 13.42
N ASP A 125 -9.29 -5.78 13.60
CA ASP A 125 -10.67 -6.13 13.28
C ASP A 125 -10.94 -5.91 11.78
N LEU A 126 -10.87 -7.00 11.02
CA LEU A 126 -11.14 -7.04 9.58
C LEU A 126 -12.61 -7.34 9.26
N SER A 127 -13.50 -7.27 10.26
CA SER A 127 -14.91 -7.59 10.04
C SER A 127 -15.60 -6.49 9.21
N LEU A 128 -16.49 -6.91 8.31
CA LEU A 128 -17.26 -6.03 7.44
C LEU A 128 -18.61 -5.59 8.04
N LYS A 129 -18.76 -5.69 9.36
CA LYS A 129 -19.98 -5.29 10.09
C LYS A 129 -20.09 -3.79 10.31
#